data_AF-A0A955N2E7-F1
#
_entry.id   AF-A0A955N2E7-F1
#
_cell.length_a   1.000
_cell.length_b   1.000
_cell.length_c   1.000
_cell.angle_alpha   90.00
_cell.angle_beta   90.00
_cell.angle_gamma   90.00
#
_symmetry.space_group_name_H-M   'P 1'
#
loop_
_entity.id
_entity.type
_entity.pdbx_description
1 polymer ?
#
loop_
_entity_poly.entity_id
_entity_poly.type
_entity_poly.pdbx_seq_one_letter_code
_entity_poly.pdbx_strand_id
1 'polypeptide(L)'
;GLLFLGTIAWNEIRVRKDPLAAFFAMAFLSLHLQMGRTLSEIWCEPLLYFLVYLLWWMLDSRGKPEEMESKKFLLLGGVLTGLIYLTKGTGLQVAALFWVTVFIFAKNRLKTFVGIGVFLLVASPLLVWNTVVYHSPVYSFASTHNMWFDEADEIWYDDPEDLPTLGSYLKTHTPTEIAGRLGRGLILESKMAFQLLWSDWKLPEESSLPASLVLLAFKVLILVGLPISILRLFQGGSDRQRVASRPALVFFLLMFAFMFPAFGWYAQLT
;
A
#
# COMPACT_ATOMS: atom_id res chain seq x y z
N GLY A 1 7.80 12.28 7.10
CA GLY A 1 6.53 13.02 7.11
C GLY A 1 6.49 14.13 6.06
N LEU A 2 7.08 15.29 6.36
CA LEU A 2 6.98 16.49 5.51
C LEU A 2 7.46 16.29 4.06
N LEU A 3 8.53 15.53 3.84
CA LEU A 3 9.00 15.21 2.49
C LEU A 3 7.98 14.39 1.69
N PHE A 4 7.33 13.40 2.30
CA PHE A 4 6.30 12.57 1.66
C PHE A 4 5.09 13.42 1.25
N LEU A 5 4.54 14.16 2.21
CA LEU A 5 3.43 15.07 1.99
C LEU A 5 3.77 16.14 0.94
N GLY A 6 4.93 16.80 1.07
CA GLY A 6 5.42 17.79 0.12
C GLY A 6 5.57 17.24 -1.30
N THR A 7 5.99 15.98 -1.46
CA THR A 7 6.11 15.34 -2.78
C THR A 7 4.74 15.10 -3.41
N ILE A 8 3.75 14.68 -2.62
CA ILE A 8 2.36 14.51 -3.09
C ILE A 8 1.77 15.85 -3.52
N ALA A 9 1.85 16.88 -2.67
CA ALA A 9 1.38 18.21 -3.00
C ALA A 9 2.05 18.76 -4.27
N TRP A 10 3.37 18.62 -4.36
CA TRP A 10 4.13 19.04 -5.52
C TRP A 10 3.65 18.34 -6.80
N ASN A 11 3.44 17.03 -6.75
CA ASN A 11 2.95 16.28 -7.91
C ASN A 11 1.56 16.74 -8.36
N GLU A 12 0.61 16.85 -7.45
CA GLU A 12 -0.76 17.26 -7.77
C GLU A 12 -0.79 18.71 -8.34
N ILE A 13 -0.03 19.64 -7.74
CA ILE A 13 0.04 21.04 -8.19
C ILE A 13 0.79 21.17 -9.52
N ARG A 14 1.96 20.55 -9.67
CA ARG A 14 2.84 20.79 -10.81
C ARG A 14 2.58 19.89 -11.99
N VAL A 15 2.28 18.61 -11.75
CA VAL A 15 2.10 17.61 -12.82
C VAL A 15 0.64 17.56 -13.25
N ARG A 16 -0.28 17.49 -12.29
CA ARG A 16 -1.73 17.37 -12.57
C ARG A 16 -2.44 18.72 -12.69
N LYS A 17 -1.80 19.81 -12.23
CA LYS A 17 -2.34 21.17 -12.23
C LYS A 17 -3.67 21.27 -11.47
N ASP A 18 -3.81 20.46 -10.42
CA ASP A 18 -5.01 20.40 -9.59
C ASP A 18 -4.66 20.72 -8.13
N PRO A 19 -4.68 22.01 -7.74
CA PRO A 19 -4.37 22.41 -6.37
C PRO A 19 -5.43 21.95 -5.37
N LEU A 20 -6.67 21.70 -5.83
CA LEU A 20 -7.71 21.15 -4.96
C LEU A 20 -7.37 19.69 -4.63
N ALA A 21 -7.08 18.86 -5.63
CA ALA A 21 -6.65 17.48 -5.40
C ALA A 21 -5.42 17.40 -4.49
N ALA A 22 -4.45 18.31 -4.67
CA ALA A 22 -3.30 18.45 -3.78
C ALA A 22 -3.70 18.73 -2.33
N PHE A 23 -4.59 19.71 -2.12
CA PHE A 23 -5.09 20.06 -0.81
C PHE A 23 -5.83 18.88 -0.16
N PHE A 24 -6.70 18.21 -0.90
CA PHE A 24 -7.43 17.03 -0.43
C PHE A 24 -6.50 15.89 -0.03
N ALA A 25 -5.53 15.54 -0.87
CA ALA A 25 -4.58 14.47 -0.58
C ALA A 25 -3.74 14.80 0.66
N MET A 26 -3.26 16.04 0.75
CA MET A 26 -2.49 16.53 1.91
C MET A 26 -3.29 16.49 3.19
N ALA A 27 -4.51 17.01 3.17
CA ALA A 27 -5.36 17.05 4.35
C ALA A 27 -5.82 15.64 4.76
N PHE A 28 -6.14 14.76 3.79
CA PHE A 28 -6.48 13.36 4.05
C PHE A 28 -5.34 12.63 4.77
N LEU A 29 -4.11 12.76 4.24
CA LEU A 29 -2.95 12.10 4.83
C LEU A 29 -2.52 12.70 6.17
N SER A 30 -2.66 14.03 6.34
CA SER A 30 -2.30 14.71 7.59
C SER A 30 -3.27 14.41 8.73
N LEU A 31 -4.54 14.14 8.41
CA LEU A 31 -5.59 13.82 9.38
C LEU A 31 -5.71 12.31 9.66
N HIS A 32 -5.00 11.48 8.92
CA HIS A 32 -4.94 10.05 9.17
C HIS A 32 -4.14 9.79 10.45
N LEU A 33 -4.83 9.57 11.58
CA LEU A 33 -4.20 9.42 12.91
C LEU A 33 -3.10 8.36 12.94
N GLN A 34 -3.31 7.24 12.25
CA GLN A 34 -2.29 6.18 12.16
C GLN A 34 -1.05 6.66 11.41
N MET A 35 -1.22 7.53 10.40
CA MET A 35 -0.09 8.14 9.69
C MET A 35 0.62 9.13 10.64
N GLY A 36 -0.13 9.94 11.40
CA GLY A 36 0.44 10.82 12.42
C GLY A 36 1.28 10.07 13.46
N ARG A 37 0.73 8.99 14.04
CA ARG A 37 1.42 8.12 15.02
C ARG A 37 2.65 7.44 14.43
N THR A 38 2.51 6.80 13.27
CA THR A 38 3.65 6.15 12.60
C THR A 38 4.71 7.14 12.13
N LEU A 39 4.35 8.41 11.89
CA LEU A 39 5.30 9.48 11.58
C LEU A 39 5.99 10.07 12.81
N SER A 40 5.35 10.04 13.99
CA SER A 40 5.94 10.52 15.24
C SER A 40 6.85 9.48 15.91
N GLU A 41 6.67 8.21 15.57
CA GLU A 41 7.42 7.10 16.13
C GLU A 41 8.43 6.56 15.07
N ILE A 42 9.47 5.84 15.50
CA ILE A 42 10.50 5.30 14.60
C ILE A 42 10.00 3.99 13.97
N TRP A 43 9.11 4.11 12.99
CA TRP A 43 8.55 2.99 12.22
C TRP A 43 9.13 2.95 10.79
N CYS A 44 9.10 1.77 10.17
CA CYS A 44 9.54 1.59 8.78
C CYS A 44 8.45 1.97 7.76
N GLU A 45 7.20 2.02 8.21
CA GLU A 45 5.97 2.23 7.45
C GLU A 45 5.96 3.56 6.69
N PRO A 46 6.37 4.72 7.28
CA PRO A 46 6.46 5.96 6.53
C PRO A 46 7.40 5.89 5.33
N LEU A 47 8.53 5.18 5.46
CA LEU A 47 9.46 4.99 4.36
C LEU A 47 8.85 4.07 3.29
N LEU A 48 8.20 2.98 3.70
CA LEU A 48 7.47 2.10 2.80
C LEU A 48 6.41 2.89 2.00
N TYR A 49 5.54 3.67 2.67
CA TYR A 49 4.51 4.46 2.00
C TYR A 49 5.09 5.46 1.01
N PHE A 50 6.18 6.13 1.38
CA PHE A 50 6.88 7.06 0.49
C PHE A 50 7.41 6.34 -0.77
N LEU A 51 8.07 5.20 -0.61
CA LEU A 51 8.63 4.45 -1.73
C LEU A 51 7.53 3.87 -2.64
N VAL A 52 6.44 3.35 -2.07
CA VAL A 52 5.27 2.87 -2.83
C VAL A 52 4.63 4.02 -3.61
N TYR A 53 4.53 5.20 -3.01
CA TYR A 53 4.05 6.39 -3.72
C TYR A 53 4.96 6.77 -4.88
N LEU A 54 6.30 6.75 -4.71
CA LEU A 54 7.23 7.02 -5.82
C LEU A 54 7.08 6.00 -6.94
N LEU A 55 6.83 4.73 -6.61
CA LEU A 55 6.61 3.66 -7.57
C LEU A 55 5.32 3.89 -8.37
N TRP A 56 4.23 4.23 -7.69
CA TRP A 56 2.96 4.60 -8.32
C TRP A 56 3.10 5.87 -9.18
N TRP A 57 3.78 6.89 -8.68
CA TRP A 57 4.06 8.13 -9.43
C TRP A 57 4.87 7.86 -10.70
N MET A 58 5.84 6.94 -10.63
CA MET A 58 6.60 6.53 -11.81
C MET A 58 5.70 5.86 -12.86
N LEU A 59 4.76 5.01 -12.45
CA LEU A 59 3.74 4.45 -13.35
C LEU A 59 2.81 5.52 -13.90
N ASP A 60 2.40 6.49 -13.09
CA ASP A 60 1.47 7.55 -13.51
C ASP A 60 2.13 8.49 -14.55
N SER A 61 3.35 8.92 -14.25
CA SER A 61 4.10 9.88 -15.08
C SER A 61 4.72 9.26 -16.34
N ARG A 62 5.09 7.97 -16.29
CA ARG A 62 5.83 7.26 -17.36
C ARG A 62 5.19 5.95 -17.82
N GLY A 63 3.90 5.76 -17.56
CA GLY A 63 3.15 4.55 -17.91
C GLY A 63 2.86 4.34 -19.39
N LYS A 64 3.55 5.02 -20.30
CA LYS A 64 3.46 4.69 -21.72
C LYS A 64 4.29 3.43 -22.00
N PRO A 65 3.81 2.48 -22.81
CA PRO A 65 4.54 1.23 -23.08
C PRO A 65 6.01 1.44 -23.48
N GLU A 66 6.30 2.47 -24.29
CA GLU A 66 7.66 2.79 -24.74
C GLU A 66 8.56 3.33 -23.61
N GLU A 67 7.99 4.09 -22.68
CA GLU A 67 8.72 4.63 -21.54
C GLU A 67 8.97 3.56 -20.46
N MET A 68 8.03 2.65 -20.27
CA MET A 68 8.15 1.51 -19.34
C MET A 68 9.26 0.53 -19.75
N GLU A 69 9.61 0.48 -21.04
CA GLU A 69 10.74 -0.29 -21.55
C GLU A 69 12.06 0.46 -21.53
N SER A 70 12.05 1.76 -21.19
CA SER A 70 13.28 2.53 -21.13
C SER A 70 14.18 1.96 -20.04
N LYS A 71 15.49 1.90 -20.32
CA LYS A 71 16.50 1.44 -19.35
C LYS A 71 16.36 2.20 -18.03
N LYS A 72 16.13 3.52 -18.09
CA LYS A 72 15.96 4.36 -16.88
C LYS A 72 14.75 3.94 -16.04
N PHE A 73 13.60 3.66 -16.66
CA PHE A 73 12.41 3.19 -15.94
C PHE A 73 12.64 1.84 -15.28
N LEU A 74 13.23 0.89 -16.02
CA LEU A 74 13.49 -0.46 -15.51
C LEU A 74 14.52 -0.48 -14.37
N LEU A 75 15.61 0.28 -14.50
CA LEU A 75 16.61 0.41 -13.44
C LEU A 75 16.00 1.05 -12.19
N LEU A 76 15.28 2.17 -12.33
CA LEU A 76 14.67 2.86 -11.20
C LEU A 76 13.58 2.02 -10.54
N GLY A 77 12.76 1.31 -11.33
CA GLY A 77 11.76 0.37 -10.83
C GLY A 77 12.39 -0.79 -10.06
N GLY A 78 13.51 -1.34 -10.54
CA GLY A 78 14.32 -2.32 -9.81
C GLY A 78 14.81 -1.80 -8.47
N VAL A 79 15.39 -0.61 -8.44
CA VAL A 79 15.87 0.00 -7.20
C VAL A 79 14.72 0.26 -6.22
N LEU A 80 13.63 0.88 -6.68
CA LEU A 80 12.49 1.21 -5.82
C LEU A 80 11.82 -0.05 -5.26
N THR A 81 11.56 -1.07 -6.09
CA THR A 81 10.97 -2.33 -5.60
C THR A 81 11.90 -3.08 -4.65
N GLY A 82 13.23 -3.02 -4.87
CA GLY A 82 14.22 -3.61 -3.97
C GLY A 82 14.22 -2.93 -2.61
N LEU A 83 14.24 -1.59 -2.60
CA LEU A 83 14.14 -0.79 -1.37
C LEU A 83 12.82 -1.03 -0.64
N ILE A 84 11.69 -1.10 -1.37
CA ILE A 84 10.37 -1.43 -0.80
C ILE A 84 10.42 -2.78 -0.08
N TYR A 85 11.01 -3.82 -0.70
CA TYR A 85 11.14 -5.11 -0.04
C TYR A 85 12.04 -5.06 1.20
N LEU A 86 13.16 -4.32 1.15
CA LEU A 86 14.05 -4.14 2.30
C LEU A 86 13.39 -3.40 3.47
N THR A 87 12.33 -2.61 3.25
CA THR A 87 11.65 -1.92 4.35
C THR A 87 10.75 -2.83 5.18
N LYS A 88 9.98 -3.73 4.54
CA LYS A 88 9.04 -4.62 5.22
C LYS A 88 8.70 -5.82 4.32
N GLY A 89 8.37 -6.96 4.92
CA GLY A 89 7.99 -8.19 4.18
C GLY A 89 6.84 -8.00 3.19
N THR A 90 5.84 -7.16 3.51
CA THR A 90 4.75 -6.79 2.59
C THR A 90 5.25 -6.09 1.32
N GLY A 91 6.43 -5.48 1.38
CA GLY A 91 7.09 -4.88 0.22
C GLY A 91 7.38 -5.87 -0.91
N LEU A 92 7.58 -7.16 -0.60
CA LEU A 92 7.74 -8.19 -1.64
C LEU A 92 6.47 -8.35 -2.48
N GLN A 93 5.30 -8.32 -1.83
CA GLN A 93 4.01 -8.41 -2.52
C GLN A 93 3.79 -7.18 -3.41
N VAL A 94 4.11 -5.98 -2.91
CA VAL A 94 4.04 -4.76 -3.71
C VAL A 94 4.99 -4.79 -4.91
N ALA A 95 6.23 -5.25 -4.71
CA ALA A 95 7.20 -5.45 -5.79
C ALA A 95 6.69 -6.41 -6.86
N ALA A 96 6.11 -7.55 -6.45
CA ALA A 96 5.52 -8.53 -7.37
C ALA A 96 4.37 -7.91 -8.19
N LEU A 97 3.44 -7.21 -7.57
CA LEU A 97 2.31 -6.55 -8.26
C LEU A 97 2.79 -5.46 -9.23
N PHE A 98 3.86 -4.74 -8.88
CA PHE A 98 4.48 -3.78 -9.79
C PHE A 98 5.05 -4.47 -11.03
N TRP A 99 5.81 -5.55 -10.85
CA TRP A 99 6.37 -6.29 -11.98
C TRP A 99 5.29 -6.94 -12.84
N VAL A 100 4.22 -7.48 -12.24
CA VAL A 100 3.03 -7.96 -12.97
C VAL A 100 2.44 -6.85 -13.82
N THR A 101 2.27 -5.64 -13.26
CA THR A 101 1.79 -4.47 -14.00
C THR A 101 2.72 -4.16 -15.18
N VAL A 102 4.04 -4.11 -14.95
CA VAL A 102 5.02 -3.85 -16.03
C VAL A 102 4.95 -4.94 -17.11
N PHE A 103 4.82 -6.21 -16.74
CA PHE A 103 4.68 -7.32 -17.69
C PHE A 103 3.42 -7.24 -18.55
N ILE A 104 2.30 -6.78 -17.99
CA ILE A 104 1.04 -6.61 -18.72
C ILE A 104 1.18 -5.55 -19.82
N PHE A 105 1.90 -4.45 -19.54
CA PHE A 105 1.97 -3.28 -20.43
C PHE A 105 3.24 -3.18 -21.28
N ALA A 106 4.29 -3.93 -20.98
CA ALA A 106 5.51 -3.95 -21.80
C ALA A 106 5.26 -4.64 -23.15
N LYS A 107 5.69 -4.02 -24.27
CA LYS A 107 5.66 -4.67 -25.59
C LYS A 107 6.74 -5.76 -25.66
N ASN A 108 7.93 -5.49 -25.11
CA ASN A 108 9.03 -6.44 -25.00
C ASN A 108 9.25 -6.89 -23.55
N ARG A 109 8.65 -8.03 -23.20
CA ARG A 109 8.75 -8.66 -21.88
C ARG A 109 10.15 -9.11 -21.50
N LEU A 110 11.08 -9.30 -22.44
CA LEU A 110 12.44 -9.70 -22.08
C LEU A 110 13.21 -8.56 -21.41
N LYS A 111 12.90 -7.31 -21.73
CA LYS A 111 13.57 -6.15 -21.09
C LYS A 111 13.21 -6.02 -19.61
N THR A 112 12.02 -6.48 -19.19
CA THR A 112 11.59 -6.36 -17.79
C THR A 112 12.51 -7.14 -16.85
N PHE A 113 13.14 -8.22 -17.32
CA PHE A 113 14.14 -8.98 -16.57
C PHE A 113 15.37 -8.16 -16.18
N VAL A 114 15.72 -7.10 -16.92
CA VAL A 114 16.78 -6.17 -16.50
C VAL A 114 16.39 -5.47 -15.20
N GLY A 115 15.15 -5.00 -15.10
CA GLY A 115 14.63 -4.38 -13.90
C GLY A 115 14.50 -5.36 -12.73
N ILE A 116 14.05 -6.59 -13.00
CA ILE A 116 14.02 -7.66 -11.99
C ILE A 116 15.43 -8.02 -11.51
N GLY A 117 16.42 -8.06 -12.41
CA GLY A 117 17.82 -8.27 -12.03
C GLY A 117 18.34 -7.18 -11.09
N VAL A 118 17.97 -5.92 -11.32
CA VAL A 118 18.31 -4.82 -10.40
C VAL A 118 17.57 -4.94 -9.07
N PHE A 119 16.29 -5.33 -9.08
CA PHE A 119 15.56 -5.64 -7.86
C PHE A 119 16.29 -6.70 -7.03
N LEU A 120 16.69 -7.81 -7.65
CA LEU A 120 17.42 -8.90 -6.99
C LEU A 120 18.78 -8.43 -6.46
N LEU A 121 19.49 -7.59 -7.21
CA LEU A 121 20.76 -7.00 -6.77
C LEU A 121 20.58 -6.17 -5.49
N VAL A 122 19.60 -5.26 -5.47
CA VAL A 122 19.32 -4.40 -4.33
C VAL A 122 18.80 -5.19 -3.13
N ALA A 123 17.92 -6.18 -3.37
CA ALA A 123 17.37 -7.06 -2.35
C ALA A 123 18.35 -8.13 -1.84
N SER A 124 19.49 -8.33 -2.53
CA SER A 124 20.39 -9.45 -2.28
C SER A 124 20.86 -9.61 -0.84
N PRO A 125 21.16 -8.55 -0.05
CA PRO A 125 21.59 -8.74 1.33
C PRO A 125 20.53 -9.47 2.17
N LEU A 126 19.26 -9.08 2.02
CA LEU A 126 18.15 -9.70 2.73
C LEU A 126 17.84 -11.10 2.21
N LEU A 127 17.88 -11.30 0.88
CA LEU A 127 17.66 -12.62 0.28
C LEU A 127 18.72 -13.63 0.73
N VAL A 128 19.99 -13.22 0.78
CA VAL A 128 21.10 -14.06 1.24
C VAL A 128 20.95 -14.36 2.72
N TRP A 129 20.71 -13.34 3.55
CA TRP A 129 20.45 -13.52 4.98
C TRP A 129 19.32 -14.52 5.24
N ASN A 130 18.18 -14.32 4.58
CA ASN A 130 17.02 -15.19 4.74
C ASN A 130 17.27 -16.63 4.27
N THR A 131 18.06 -16.81 3.22
CA THR A 131 18.47 -18.14 2.75
C THR A 131 19.36 -18.85 3.76
N VAL A 132 20.30 -18.13 4.37
CA VAL A 132 21.24 -18.70 5.35
C VAL A 132 20.55 -19.02 6.68
N VAL A 133 19.71 -18.11 7.17
CA VAL A 133 19.10 -18.20 8.51
C VAL A 133 17.80 -19.00 8.51
N TYR A 134 16.94 -18.80 7.50
CA TYR A 134 15.60 -19.38 7.46
C TYR A 134 15.42 -20.42 6.34
N HIS A 135 16.49 -20.75 5.60
CA HIS A 135 16.44 -21.68 4.46
C HIS A 135 15.40 -21.32 3.39
N SER A 136 14.99 -20.04 3.32
CA SER A 136 14.02 -19.53 2.36
C SER A 136 14.35 -18.08 1.99
N PRO A 137 14.68 -17.75 0.73
CA PRO A 137 15.13 -16.41 0.35
C PRO A 137 14.05 -15.34 0.57
N VAL A 138 12.79 -15.73 0.49
CA VAL A 138 11.62 -14.85 0.61
C VAL A 138 10.93 -14.98 1.97
N TYR A 139 11.64 -15.49 2.98
CA TYR A 139 11.10 -15.62 4.33
C TYR A 139 10.62 -14.27 4.87
N SER A 140 9.43 -14.28 5.47
CA SER A 140 8.85 -13.15 6.17
C SER A 140 7.95 -13.72 7.26
N PHE A 141 8.31 -13.50 8.53
CA PHE A 141 7.59 -14.04 9.69
C PHE A 141 6.08 -13.76 9.61
N ALA A 142 5.71 -12.55 9.17
CA ALA A 142 4.32 -12.14 9.03
C ALA A 142 3.52 -13.04 8.05
N SER A 143 4.11 -13.42 6.92
CA SER A 143 3.44 -14.25 5.91
C SER A 143 3.65 -15.75 6.11
N THR A 144 4.76 -16.15 6.72
CA THR A 144 5.07 -17.55 7.01
C THR A 144 4.30 -18.05 8.23
N HIS A 145 4.10 -17.19 9.24
CA HIS A 145 3.52 -17.56 10.53
C HIS A 145 2.35 -16.68 10.95
N ASN A 146 2.50 -15.35 11.07
CA ASN A 146 1.42 -14.52 11.65
C ASN A 146 0.09 -14.65 10.93
N MET A 147 0.10 -14.76 9.60
CA MET A 147 -1.12 -14.99 8.82
C MET A 147 -1.84 -16.29 9.18
N TRP A 148 -1.26 -17.19 9.96
CA TRP A 148 -1.82 -18.50 10.25
C TRP A 148 -2.08 -18.74 11.74
N PHE A 149 -1.86 -17.74 12.61
CA PHE A 149 -2.29 -17.82 14.00
C PHE A 149 -3.81 -17.77 14.10
N ASP A 150 -4.44 -18.46 15.04
CA ASP A 150 -5.88 -18.30 15.31
C ASP A 150 -6.14 -17.24 16.37
N GLU A 151 -5.28 -17.16 17.37
CA GLU A 151 -5.33 -16.17 18.45
C GLU A 151 -4.08 -15.28 18.46
N ALA A 152 -4.22 -14.06 18.99
CA ALA A 152 -3.14 -13.07 18.98
C ALA A 152 -1.98 -13.42 19.94
N ASP A 153 -2.27 -14.22 20.97
CA ASP A 153 -1.34 -14.68 21.99
C ASP A 153 -0.44 -15.83 21.53
N GLU A 154 -0.78 -16.53 20.44
CA GLU A 154 0.08 -17.51 19.77
C GLU A 154 1.41 -16.91 19.28
N ILE A 155 1.53 -15.57 19.23
CA ILE A 155 2.81 -14.90 18.97
C ILE A 155 3.85 -15.19 20.07
N TRP A 156 3.40 -15.58 21.27
CA TRP A 156 4.24 -15.96 22.41
C TRP A 156 4.42 -17.48 22.45
N TYR A 157 5.15 -18.01 21.47
CA TYR A 157 5.47 -19.42 21.37
C TYR A 157 6.70 -19.78 22.21
N ASP A 158 6.72 -21.00 22.76
CA ASP A 158 7.86 -21.55 23.50
C ASP A 158 8.89 -22.20 22.55
N ASP A 159 8.44 -22.84 21.46
CA ASP A 159 9.29 -23.49 20.45
C ASP A 159 8.96 -22.97 19.02
N PRO A 160 9.95 -22.48 18.24
CA PRO A 160 9.75 -22.10 16.84
C PRO A 160 9.16 -23.19 15.95
N GLU A 161 9.35 -24.47 16.28
CA GLU A 161 8.81 -25.60 15.49
C GLU A 161 7.28 -25.71 15.57
N ASP A 162 6.67 -25.16 16.62
CA ASP A 162 5.22 -25.18 16.82
C ASP A 162 4.48 -24.07 16.06
N LEU A 163 5.22 -23.15 15.43
CA LEU A 163 4.63 -22.04 14.70
C LEU A 163 3.77 -22.53 13.51
N PRO A 164 2.52 -22.07 13.39
CA PRO A 164 1.67 -22.47 12.29
C PRO A 164 2.26 -21.97 10.97
N THR A 165 2.00 -22.74 9.93
CA THR A 165 2.30 -22.43 8.54
C THR A 165 1.02 -22.60 7.75
N LEU A 166 0.99 -22.10 6.52
CA LEU A 166 -0.13 -22.38 5.61
C LEU A 166 -0.46 -23.89 5.54
N GLY A 167 0.57 -24.74 5.56
CA GLY A 167 0.40 -26.19 5.48
C GLY A 167 -0.24 -26.81 6.71
N SER A 168 0.13 -26.39 7.92
CA SER A 168 -0.54 -26.87 9.14
C SER A 168 -1.92 -26.27 9.28
N TYR A 169 -2.09 -24.98 8.95
CA TYR A 169 -3.36 -24.27 8.99
C TYR A 169 -4.44 -24.94 8.13
N LEU A 170 -4.12 -25.26 6.87
CA LEU A 170 -5.05 -25.91 5.95
C LEU A 170 -5.41 -27.35 6.36
N LYS A 171 -4.62 -27.99 7.23
CA LYS A 171 -4.94 -29.31 7.77
C LYS A 171 -5.90 -29.24 8.96
N THR A 172 -5.86 -28.16 9.72
CA THR A 172 -6.68 -27.98 10.93
C THR A 172 -7.98 -27.24 10.66
N HIS A 173 -8.08 -26.50 9.56
CA HIS A 173 -9.26 -25.69 9.23
C HIS A 173 -10.03 -26.17 8.01
N THR A 174 -11.35 -26.10 8.13
CA THR A 174 -12.28 -26.32 7.02
C THR A 174 -12.34 -25.09 6.09
N PRO A 175 -12.70 -25.27 4.79
CA PRO A 175 -12.89 -24.15 3.88
C PRO A 175 -13.92 -23.12 4.36
N THR A 176 -14.94 -23.56 5.10
CA THR A 176 -15.97 -22.68 5.68
C THR A 176 -15.41 -21.80 6.79
N GLU A 177 -14.54 -22.33 7.65
CA GLU A 177 -13.86 -21.55 8.69
C GLU A 177 -12.91 -20.52 8.07
N ILE A 178 -12.14 -20.92 7.05
CA ILE A 178 -11.25 -20.04 6.28
C ILE A 178 -12.06 -18.88 5.66
N ALA A 179 -13.15 -19.20 4.95
CA ALA A 179 -14.01 -18.19 4.34
C ALA A 179 -14.68 -17.29 5.39
N GLY A 180 -15.11 -17.87 6.51
CA GLY A 180 -15.71 -17.14 7.63
C GLY A 180 -14.73 -16.16 8.28
N ARG A 181 -13.48 -16.59 8.49
CA ARG A 181 -12.39 -15.75 9.01
C ARG A 181 -12.12 -14.57 8.08
N LEU A 182 -11.92 -14.84 6.79
CA LEU A 182 -11.71 -13.77 5.80
C LEU A 182 -12.89 -12.80 5.78
N GLY A 183 -14.13 -13.30 5.78
CA GLY A 183 -15.34 -12.48 5.77
C GLY A 183 -15.45 -11.56 6.99
N ARG A 184 -15.25 -12.11 8.20
CA ARG A 184 -15.25 -11.31 9.44
C ARG A 184 -14.13 -10.27 9.45
N GLY A 185 -12.95 -10.66 8.99
CA GLY A 185 -11.79 -9.80 8.86
C GLY A 185 -12.00 -8.63 7.91
N LEU A 186 -12.56 -8.89 6.72
CA LEU A 186 -12.92 -7.84 5.76
C LEU A 186 -13.99 -6.89 6.31
N ILE A 187 -14.98 -7.40 7.05
CA ILE A 187 -15.97 -6.56 7.73
C ILE A 187 -15.30 -5.68 8.78
N LEU A 188 -14.36 -6.23 9.56
CA LEU A 188 -13.65 -5.50 10.60
C LEU A 188 -12.75 -4.41 10.00
N GLU A 189 -11.93 -4.73 8.99
CA GLU A 189 -11.15 -3.74 8.25
C GLU A 189 -12.03 -2.66 7.63
N SER A 190 -13.17 -3.04 7.04
CA SER A 190 -14.12 -2.05 6.49
C SER A 190 -14.68 -1.15 7.58
N LYS A 191 -14.99 -1.70 8.76
CA LYS A 191 -15.41 -0.92 9.93
C LYS A 191 -14.29 -0.02 10.42
N MET A 192 -13.05 -0.50 10.52
CA MET A 192 -11.89 0.30 10.93
C MET A 192 -11.59 1.42 9.92
N ALA A 193 -11.62 1.14 8.62
CA ALA A 193 -11.47 2.13 7.56
C ALA A 193 -12.60 3.17 7.61
N PHE A 194 -13.85 2.71 7.79
CA PHE A 194 -14.99 3.62 7.95
C PHE A 194 -14.90 4.41 9.25
N GLN A 195 -14.44 3.84 10.35
CA GLN A 195 -14.16 4.54 11.61
C GLN A 195 -12.99 5.51 11.45
N LEU A 196 -11.95 5.21 10.68
CA LEU A 196 -10.90 6.18 10.40
C LEU A 196 -11.44 7.38 9.62
N LEU A 197 -12.45 7.17 8.76
CA LEU A 197 -13.16 8.23 8.05
C LEU A 197 -14.21 8.94 8.93
N TRP A 198 -14.83 8.23 9.87
CA TRP A 198 -16.07 8.65 10.53
C TRP A 198 -15.98 8.84 12.04
N SER A 199 -15.15 8.05 12.72
CA SER A 199 -15.03 8.01 14.17
C SER A 199 -14.96 9.42 14.71
N ASP A 200 -15.55 9.57 15.88
CA ASP A 200 -15.52 10.76 16.68
C ASP A 200 -14.07 11.17 16.88
N TRP A 201 -13.56 11.95 15.93
CA TRP A 201 -12.55 12.98 16.11
C TRP A 201 -13.14 13.94 17.14
N LYS A 202 -13.31 13.47 18.38
CA LYS A 202 -13.31 14.27 19.57
C LYS A 202 -11.90 14.81 19.61
N LEU A 203 -11.74 15.90 18.89
CA LEU A 203 -10.86 16.97 19.28
C LEU A 203 -10.81 16.99 20.82
N PRO A 204 -9.61 17.03 21.44
CA PRO A 204 -9.47 17.13 22.89
C PRO A 204 -10.55 18.05 23.47
N GLU A 205 -11.13 17.74 24.63
CA GLU A 205 -12.28 18.50 25.15
C GLU A 205 -12.03 20.03 25.22
N GLU A 206 -10.75 20.43 25.25
CA GLU A 206 -10.27 21.82 25.21
C GLU A 206 -10.07 22.42 23.81
N SER A 207 -10.47 21.74 22.75
CA SER A 207 -10.19 22.19 21.39
C SER A 207 -11.03 23.39 21.00
N SER A 208 -10.36 24.40 20.46
CA SER A 208 -11.00 25.62 20.01
C SER A 208 -12.08 25.35 18.94
N LEU A 209 -13.17 26.13 18.97
CA LEU A 209 -14.24 26.09 17.96
C LEU A 209 -13.73 26.13 16.49
N PRO A 210 -12.69 26.92 16.14
CA PRO A 210 -12.08 26.86 14.80
C PRO A 210 -11.57 25.47 14.41
N ALA A 211 -10.95 24.73 15.33
CA ALA A 211 -10.46 23.38 15.04
C ALA A 211 -11.63 22.44 14.70
N SER A 212 -12.74 22.54 15.44
CA SER A 212 -13.96 21.75 15.18
C SER A 212 -14.61 22.08 13.84
N LEU A 213 -14.62 23.36 13.45
CA LEU A 213 -15.16 23.80 12.16
C LEU A 213 -14.29 23.35 10.99
N VAL A 214 -12.96 23.44 11.11
CA VAL A 214 -12.02 22.94 10.10
C VAL A 214 -12.21 21.43 9.88
N LEU A 215 -12.34 20.69 10.98
CA LEU A 215 -12.56 19.27 10.97
C LEU A 215 -13.89 18.87 10.30
N LEU A 216 -14.98 19.56 10.65
CA LEU A 216 -16.30 19.34 10.06
C LEU A 216 -16.30 19.68 8.55
N ALA A 217 -15.77 20.85 8.19
CA ALA A 217 -15.65 21.26 6.81
C ALA A 217 -14.89 20.20 6.01
N PHE A 218 -13.85 19.61 6.59
CA PHE A 218 -13.07 18.55 5.95
C PHE A 218 -13.85 17.25 5.76
N LYS A 219 -14.61 16.78 6.77
CA LYS A 219 -15.50 15.61 6.62
C LYS A 219 -16.50 15.81 5.48
N VAL A 220 -17.12 16.99 5.41
CA VAL A 220 -18.04 17.37 4.32
C VAL A 220 -17.31 17.39 2.98
N LEU A 221 -16.09 17.93 2.94
CA LEU A 221 -15.28 18.01 1.74
C LEU A 221 -14.91 16.61 1.20
N ILE A 222 -14.58 15.64 2.05
CA ILE A 222 -14.35 14.25 1.63
C ILE A 222 -15.66 13.63 1.12
N LEU A 223 -16.75 13.75 1.89
CA LEU A 223 -18.05 13.16 1.56
C LEU A 223 -18.60 13.66 0.23
N VAL A 224 -18.37 14.92 -0.11
CA VAL A 224 -18.87 15.54 -1.35
C VAL A 224 -17.81 15.51 -2.46
N GLY A 225 -16.55 15.76 -2.12
CA GLY A 225 -15.45 15.84 -3.06
C GLY A 225 -15.04 14.48 -3.63
N LEU A 226 -15.08 13.41 -2.84
CA LEU A 226 -14.72 12.07 -3.32
C LEU A 226 -15.72 11.56 -4.37
N PRO A 227 -17.05 11.60 -4.16
CA PRO A 227 -18.02 11.22 -5.19
C PRO A 227 -17.95 12.12 -6.43
N ILE A 228 -17.78 13.44 -6.27
CA ILE A 228 -17.63 14.34 -7.43
C ILE A 228 -16.38 14.00 -8.24
N SER A 229 -15.26 13.68 -7.57
CA SER A 229 -14.03 13.28 -8.23
C SER A 229 -14.19 11.96 -8.97
N ILE A 230 -14.87 10.98 -8.36
CA ILE A 230 -15.22 9.70 -9.00
C ILE A 230 -16.14 9.92 -10.20
N LEU A 231 -17.19 10.73 -10.07
CA LEU A 231 -18.11 11.04 -11.16
C LEU A 231 -17.39 11.75 -12.32
N ARG A 232 -16.45 12.65 -12.02
CA ARG A 232 -15.61 13.31 -13.03
C ARG A 232 -14.69 12.33 -13.76
N LEU A 233 -14.19 11.28 -13.09
CA LEU A 233 -13.45 10.20 -13.75
C LEU A 233 -14.30 9.48 -14.80
N PHE A 234 -15.60 9.32 -14.56
CA PHE A 234 -16.54 8.67 -15.48
C PHE A 234 -17.11 9.61 -16.56
N GLN A 235 -17.14 10.92 -16.33
CA GLN A 235 -17.77 11.89 -17.24
C GLN A 235 -16.93 12.26 -18.48
N GLY A 236 -15.76 11.65 -18.70
CA GLY A 236 -15.17 11.51 -20.04
C GLY A 236 -15.03 12.79 -20.86
N GLY A 237 -14.71 13.92 -20.24
CA GLY A 237 -14.45 15.17 -20.95
C GLY A 237 -13.14 15.09 -21.72
N SER A 238 -13.21 15.25 -23.05
CA SER A 238 -12.09 15.12 -24.01
C SER A 238 -10.91 16.07 -23.79
N ASP A 239 -10.96 16.99 -22.83
CA ASP A 239 -9.91 17.99 -22.65
C ASP A 239 -9.36 18.07 -21.22
N ARG A 240 -8.06 17.75 -21.14
CA ARG A 240 -7.06 18.24 -20.16
C ARG A 240 -7.01 17.76 -18.72
N GLN A 241 -7.92 16.97 -18.17
CA GLN A 241 -7.65 16.33 -16.88
C GLN A 241 -7.02 14.95 -17.11
N ARG A 242 -5.70 14.85 -16.91
CA ARG A 242 -4.98 13.57 -16.91
C ARG A 242 -5.54 12.70 -15.78
N VAL A 243 -6.53 11.88 -16.09
CA VAL A 243 -6.86 10.68 -15.33
C VAL A 243 -5.56 9.87 -15.16
N ALA A 244 -5.40 9.20 -14.02
CA ALA A 244 -4.23 8.38 -13.74
C ALA A 244 -3.92 7.45 -14.93
N SER A 245 -2.64 7.26 -15.23
CA SER A 245 -2.24 6.40 -16.35
C SER A 245 -2.85 5.01 -16.20
N ARG A 246 -3.18 4.34 -17.32
CA ARG A 246 -3.76 2.99 -17.27
C ARG A 246 -2.92 2.01 -16.44
N PRO A 247 -1.57 1.98 -16.54
CA PRO A 247 -0.75 1.14 -15.66
C PRO A 247 -0.83 1.53 -14.18
N ALA A 248 -0.86 2.82 -13.84
CA ALA A 248 -0.99 3.25 -12.46
C ALA A 248 -2.34 2.82 -11.86
N LEU A 249 -3.42 2.91 -12.64
CA LEU A 249 -4.74 2.43 -12.25
C LEU A 249 -4.76 0.92 -12.06
N VAL A 250 -4.20 0.14 -13.01
CA VAL A 250 -4.12 -1.32 -12.89
C VAL A 250 -3.29 -1.72 -11.67
N PHE A 251 -2.15 -1.07 -11.44
CA PHE A 251 -1.33 -1.32 -10.25
C PHE A 251 -2.11 -1.04 -8.96
N PHE A 252 -2.84 0.08 -8.89
CA PHE A 252 -3.70 0.40 -7.75
C PHE A 252 -4.79 -0.65 -7.54
N LEU A 253 -5.48 -1.07 -8.60
CA LEU A 253 -6.52 -2.10 -8.52
C LEU A 253 -5.95 -3.46 -8.09
N LEU A 254 -4.76 -3.83 -8.57
CA LEU A 254 -4.07 -5.03 -8.13
C LEU A 254 -3.66 -4.93 -6.66
N MET A 255 -3.10 -3.80 -6.22
CA MET A 255 -2.81 -3.58 -4.81
C MET A 255 -4.07 -3.73 -3.95
N PHE A 256 -5.17 -3.12 -4.35
CA PHE A 256 -6.44 -3.26 -3.63
C PHE A 256 -6.92 -4.72 -3.61
N ALA A 257 -6.98 -5.39 -4.76
CA ALA A 257 -7.49 -6.74 -4.88
C ALA A 257 -6.67 -7.79 -4.11
N PHE A 258 -5.35 -7.61 -4.00
CA PHE A 258 -4.47 -8.58 -3.34
C PHE A 258 -4.10 -8.21 -1.90
N MET A 259 -3.95 -6.92 -1.59
CA MET A 259 -3.56 -6.48 -0.25
C MET A 259 -4.76 -6.37 0.69
N PHE A 260 -5.93 -5.96 0.18
CA PHE A 260 -7.11 -5.78 1.03
C PHE A 260 -7.58 -7.11 1.67
N PRO A 261 -7.62 -8.25 0.95
CA PRO A 261 -7.86 -9.54 1.58
C PRO A 261 -6.81 -9.93 2.62
N ALA A 262 -5.53 -9.62 2.38
CA ALA A 262 -4.46 -9.90 3.33
C ALA A 262 -4.61 -9.08 4.62
N PHE A 263 -4.99 -7.80 4.51
CA PHE A 263 -5.31 -6.97 5.68
C PHE A 263 -6.56 -7.46 6.40
N GLY A 264 -7.63 -7.77 5.66
CA GLY A 264 -8.84 -8.37 6.24
C GLY A 264 -8.50 -9.63 7.03
N TRP A 265 -7.69 -10.50 6.45
CA TRP A 265 -7.22 -11.70 7.13
C TRP A 265 -6.45 -11.40 8.42
N TYR A 266 -5.57 -10.40 8.40
CA TYR A 266 -4.75 -10.00 9.55
C TYR A 266 -5.57 -9.32 10.65
N ALA A 267 -6.63 -8.58 10.32
CA ALA A 267 -7.45 -7.86 11.29
C ALA A 267 -8.16 -8.76 12.30
N GLN A 268 -8.35 -10.05 12.00
CA GLN A 268 -8.89 -10.99 12.98
C GLN A 268 -7.92 -11.28 14.13
N LEU A 269 -6.64 -10.92 13.99
CA LEU A 269 -5.61 -11.10 15.02
C LEU A 269 -5.47 -9.88 15.95
N THR A 270 -6.22 -8.81 15.70
CA THR A 270 -6.14 -7.53 16.42
C THR A 270 -7.41 -7.24 17.19
#